data_AF-A0A1M6ETA6-F1
#
_entry.id   AF-A0A1M6ETA6-F1
#
_cell.length_a   1.000
_cell.length_b   1.000
_cell.length_c   1.000
_cell.angle_alpha   90.00
_cell.angle_beta   90.00
_cell.angle_gamma   90.00
#
_symmetry.space_group_name_H-M   'P 1'
#
loop_
_entity.id
_entity.type
_entity.pdbx_description
1 polymer ?
#
loop_
_entity_poly.entity_id
_entity_poly.type
_entity_poly.pdbx_seq_one_letter_code
_entity_poly.pdbx_strand_id
1 'polypeptide(L)'
;MIVNKDALVDEDIVWRKAEEQIERKVKSAPLGLIVHTLNEVNEQLQKGHYFFKDIREQGILLFDANKKALAEPGDLTDEERLEIAQGHYNHWFQSAKEFQEFFELAITKGYINKAAFELHQATERFYACTLLTLTNYLPKTHNLEKLKKYCADQDLAFADIFPMDDKFHRRSFRRLQRAYIDARYSMHYEITEEELRYLAGEVEKLKELVERVCLVRLQG
;
A
#
# COMPACT_ATOMS: atom_id res chain seq x y z
N MET A 1 -10.35 -12.87 1.93
CA MET A 1 -11.67 -13.42 1.55
C MET A 1 -11.65 -13.74 0.06
N ILE A 2 -12.28 -14.86 -0.32
CA ILE A 2 -12.26 -15.37 -1.69
C ILE A 2 -13.67 -15.34 -2.28
N VAL A 3 -13.84 -14.65 -3.41
CA VAL A 3 -15.13 -14.50 -4.10
C VAL A 3 -15.17 -15.27 -5.42
N ASN A 4 -16.37 -15.50 -5.93
CA ASN A 4 -16.61 -16.31 -7.12
C ASN A 4 -16.82 -15.49 -8.41
N LYS A 5 -16.84 -14.16 -8.34
CA LYS A 5 -17.04 -13.27 -9.50
C LYS A 5 -16.05 -12.11 -9.45
N ASP A 6 -15.42 -11.82 -10.58
CA ASP A 6 -14.43 -10.74 -10.71
C ASP A 6 -15.04 -9.36 -10.38
N ALA A 7 -16.30 -9.13 -10.76
CA ALA A 7 -17.01 -7.89 -10.43
C ALA A 7 -17.10 -7.63 -8.91
N LEU A 8 -17.07 -8.68 -8.08
CA LEU A 8 -17.05 -8.52 -6.62
C LEU A 8 -15.67 -8.15 -6.08
N VAL A 9 -14.59 -8.25 -6.85
CA VAL A 9 -13.26 -7.79 -6.43
C VAL A 9 -13.13 -6.29 -6.60
N ASP A 10 -13.75 -5.72 -7.63
CA ASP A 10 -13.66 -4.30 -7.98
C ASP A 10 -14.77 -3.42 -7.34
N GLU A 11 -15.78 -4.03 -6.70
CA GLU A 11 -16.85 -3.30 -6.02
C GLU A 11 -16.42 -2.79 -4.63
N ASP A 12 -15.64 -1.71 -4.64
CA ASP A 12 -15.27 -0.91 -3.46
C ASP A 12 -16.50 -0.57 -2.60
N ILE A 13 -17.68 -0.40 -3.22
CA ILE A 13 -18.94 -0.05 -2.53
C ILE A 13 -19.45 -1.17 -1.61
N VAL A 14 -19.30 -2.44 -2.01
CA VAL A 14 -19.77 -3.59 -1.20
C VAL A 14 -18.85 -3.81 -0.02
N TRP A 15 -17.54 -3.80 -0.25
CA TRP A 15 -16.56 -4.07 0.80
C TRP A 15 -16.36 -2.90 1.74
N ARG A 16 -16.48 -1.65 1.28
CA ARG A 16 -16.42 -0.48 2.18
C ARG A 16 -17.48 -0.54 3.27
N LYS A 17 -18.71 -0.96 2.94
CA LYS A 17 -19.74 -1.16 3.97
C LYS A 17 -19.38 -2.25 4.98
N ALA A 18 -18.74 -3.34 4.52
CA ALA A 18 -18.28 -4.40 5.40
C ALA A 18 -17.13 -3.92 6.30
N GLU A 19 -16.15 -3.20 5.75
CA GLU A 19 -15.05 -2.58 6.48
C GLU A 19 -15.56 -1.58 7.52
N GLU A 20 -16.49 -0.68 7.17
CA GLU A 20 -17.11 0.26 8.12
C GLU A 20 -17.82 -0.47 9.28
N GLN A 21 -18.46 -1.61 9.01
CA GLN A 21 -19.09 -2.43 10.05
C GLN A 21 -18.05 -3.12 10.94
N ILE A 22 -16.96 -3.62 10.33
CA ILE A 22 -15.83 -4.22 11.03
C ILE A 22 -15.21 -3.20 11.98
N GLU A 23 -14.84 -2.01 11.50
CA GLU A 23 -14.24 -0.95 12.33
C GLU A 23 -15.15 -0.53 13.50
N ARG A 24 -16.47 -0.52 13.30
CA ARG A 24 -17.42 -0.19 14.36
C ARG A 24 -17.52 -1.27 15.42
N LYS A 25 -17.50 -2.55 15.02
CA LYS A 25 -17.79 -3.70 15.89
C LYS A 25 -16.54 -4.33 16.49
N VAL A 26 -15.43 -4.31 15.78
CA VAL A 26 -14.15 -4.91 16.16
C VAL A 26 -13.21 -3.77 16.57
N LYS A 27 -13.12 -3.55 17.88
CA LYS A 27 -12.21 -2.55 18.47
C LYS A 27 -10.97 -3.16 19.10
N SER A 28 -10.93 -4.49 19.22
CA SER A 28 -9.87 -5.23 19.89
C SER A 28 -8.59 -5.30 19.07
N ALA A 29 -8.68 -5.24 17.75
CA ALA A 29 -7.55 -5.21 16.83
C ALA A 29 -7.99 -4.59 15.49
N PRO A 30 -7.08 -3.89 14.78
CA PRO A 30 -7.34 -3.49 13.40
C PRO A 30 -7.55 -4.74 12.54
N LEU A 31 -8.68 -4.82 11.84
CA LEU A 31 -9.02 -5.92 10.93
C LEU A 31 -9.14 -5.36 9.51
N GLY A 32 -8.22 -5.75 8.62
CA GLY A 32 -8.25 -5.41 7.21
C GLY A 32 -8.98 -6.47 6.38
N LEU A 33 -9.69 -6.04 5.34
CA LEU A 33 -10.31 -6.96 4.38
C LEU A 33 -9.51 -6.97 3.08
N ILE A 34 -9.04 -8.15 2.70
CA ILE A 34 -8.41 -8.41 1.40
C ILE A 34 -9.34 -9.34 0.61
N VAL A 35 -9.64 -8.97 -0.64
CA VAL A 35 -10.60 -9.68 -1.49
C VAL A 35 -9.94 -10.09 -2.80
N HIS A 36 -10.02 -11.37 -3.12
CA HIS A 36 -9.52 -11.96 -4.36
C HIS A 36 -10.51 -12.96 -4.92
N THR A 37 -10.44 -13.26 -6.21
CA THR A 37 -11.17 -14.43 -6.73
C THR A 37 -10.42 -15.73 -6.46
N LEU A 38 -11.15 -16.85 -6.50
CA LEU A 38 -10.52 -18.16 -6.37
C LEU A 38 -9.45 -18.41 -7.45
N ASN A 39 -9.69 -17.91 -8.67
CA ASN A 39 -8.75 -18.04 -9.78
C ASN A 39 -7.48 -17.22 -9.51
N GLU A 40 -7.61 -15.96 -9.09
CA GLU A 40 -6.45 -15.12 -8.72
C GLU A 40 -5.61 -15.79 -7.64
N VAL A 41 -6.24 -16.29 -6.56
CA VAL A 41 -5.53 -16.97 -5.47
C VAL A 41 -4.80 -18.20 -5.98
N ASN A 42 -5.45 -19.03 -6.80
CA ASN A 42 -4.83 -20.25 -7.33
C ASN A 42 -3.67 -19.96 -8.28
N GLU A 43 -3.79 -18.96 -9.14
CA GLU A 43 -2.70 -18.54 -10.03
C GLU A 43 -1.49 -18.05 -9.23
N GLN A 44 -1.71 -17.27 -8.18
CA GLN A 44 -0.63 -16.76 -7.33
C GLN A 44 0.01 -17.87 -6.50
N LEU A 45 -0.79 -18.81 -5.97
CA LEU A 45 -0.28 -20.01 -5.32
C LEU A 45 0.64 -20.79 -6.26
N GLN A 46 0.21 -21.06 -7.50
CA GLN A 46 1.01 -21.81 -8.47
C GLN A 46 2.32 -21.11 -8.83
N LYS A 47 2.36 -19.77 -8.80
CA LYS A 47 3.59 -18.97 -8.97
C LYS A 47 4.50 -18.95 -7.74
N GLY A 48 4.11 -19.64 -6.66
CA GLY A 48 4.86 -19.69 -5.40
C GLY A 48 4.79 -18.39 -4.60
N HIS A 49 3.76 -17.58 -4.82
CA HIS A 49 3.62 -16.28 -4.18
C HIS A 49 3.41 -16.43 -2.67
N TYR A 50 4.42 -16.05 -1.89
CA TYR A 50 4.52 -16.42 -0.48
C TYR A 50 3.39 -15.88 0.40
N PHE A 51 2.87 -14.67 0.16
CA PHE A 51 1.65 -14.18 0.82
C PHE A 51 0.46 -15.15 0.72
N PHE A 52 0.20 -15.73 -0.45
CA PHE A 52 -0.91 -16.67 -0.63
C PHE A 52 -0.58 -18.06 -0.07
N LYS A 53 0.70 -18.47 -0.12
CA LYS A 53 1.19 -19.69 0.53
C LYS A 53 0.94 -19.63 2.03
N ASP A 54 1.29 -18.53 2.69
CA ASP A 54 1.04 -18.33 4.13
C ASP A 54 -0.45 -18.37 4.46
N ILE A 55 -1.31 -17.77 3.62
CA ILE A 55 -2.78 -17.87 3.79
C ILE A 55 -3.25 -19.33 3.72
N ARG A 56 -2.71 -20.13 2.81
CA ARG A 56 -3.08 -21.56 2.67
C ARG A 56 -2.61 -22.36 3.88
N GLU A 57 -1.38 -22.15 4.33
CA GLU A 57 -0.73 -22.98 5.36
C GLU A 57 -1.13 -22.57 6.80
N GLN A 58 -1.32 -21.28 7.04
CA GLN A 58 -1.54 -20.71 8.37
C GLN A 58 -2.94 -20.11 8.54
N GLY A 59 -3.68 -19.90 7.45
CA GLY A 59 -5.00 -19.29 7.48
C GLY A 59 -6.05 -20.17 8.18
N ILE A 60 -6.94 -19.52 8.93
CA ILE A 60 -8.07 -20.20 9.57
C ILE A 60 -9.31 -20.02 8.68
N LEU A 61 -9.85 -21.14 8.18
CA LEU A 61 -11.07 -21.12 7.38
C LEU A 61 -12.29 -20.81 8.28
N LEU A 62 -12.86 -19.62 8.09
CA LEU A 62 -14.04 -19.18 8.84
C LEU A 62 -15.36 -19.59 8.20
N PHE A 63 -15.41 -19.65 6.86
CA PHE A 63 -16.62 -19.96 6.10
C PHE A 63 -16.28 -20.45 4.69
N ASP A 64 -17.01 -21.47 4.21
CA ASP A 64 -16.88 -21.99 2.85
C ASP A 64 -18.24 -22.43 2.29
N ALA A 65 -18.69 -21.74 1.24
CA ALA A 65 -19.93 -22.07 0.55
C ALA A 65 -19.76 -23.08 -0.60
N ASN A 66 -18.57 -23.16 -1.20
CA ASN A 66 -18.35 -23.87 -2.48
C ASN A 66 -17.50 -25.13 -2.35
N LYS A 67 -16.84 -25.38 -1.20
CA LYS A 67 -16.02 -26.56 -0.90
C LYS A 67 -14.90 -26.82 -1.92
N LYS A 68 -14.43 -25.77 -2.60
CA LYS A 68 -13.33 -25.86 -3.56
C LYS A 68 -12.00 -25.68 -2.83
N ALA A 69 -11.13 -26.66 -2.95
CA ALA A 69 -9.78 -26.57 -2.41
C ALA A 69 -8.96 -25.50 -3.16
N LEU A 70 -8.08 -24.82 -2.42
CA LEU A 70 -7.04 -23.98 -3.02
C LEU A 70 -6.00 -24.86 -3.73
N ALA A 71 -5.32 -24.31 -4.74
CA ALA A 71 -4.20 -24.98 -5.41
C ALA A 71 -3.03 -25.22 -4.45
N GLU A 72 -2.19 -26.23 -4.74
CA GLU A 72 -0.91 -26.37 -4.06
C GLU A 72 0.02 -25.22 -4.47
N PRO A 73 0.78 -24.65 -3.52
CA PRO A 73 1.71 -23.58 -3.82
C PRO A 73 2.90 -24.13 -4.62
N GLY A 74 3.38 -23.34 -5.58
CA GLY A 74 4.70 -23.55 -6.17
C GLY A 74 5.79 -23.39 -5.11
N ASP A 75 6.91 -24.07 -5.29
CA ASP A 75 8.00 -24.09 -4.32
C ASP A 75 9.18 -23.25 -4.83
N LEU A 76 9.16 -21.97 -4.49
CA LEU A 76 10.29 -21.07 -4.78
C LEU A 76 11.41 -21.30 -3.78
N THR A 77 12.64 -21.43 -4.30
CA THR A 77 13.85 -21.47 -3.46
C THR A 77 14.07 -20.12 -2.78
N ASP A 78 14.92 -20.10 -1.74
CA ASP A 78 15.24 -18.86 -1.04
C ASP A 78 15.96 -17.87 -1.97
N GLU A 79 16.77 -18.36 -2.91
CA GLU A 79 17.41 -17.55 -3.95
C GLU A 79 16.39 -16.90 -4.89
N GLU A 80 15.39 -17.65 -5.36
CA GLU A 80 14.34 -17.11 -6.24
C GLU A 80 13.48 -16.06 -5.51
N ARG A 81 13.17 -16.31 -4.23
CA ARG A 81 12.45 -15.32 -3.39
C ARG A 81 13.25 -14.04 -3.23
N LEU A 82 14.56 -14.16 -3.00
CA LEU A 82 15.46 -13.01 -2.87
C LEU A 82 15.55 -12.24 -4.19
N GLU A 83 15.67 -12.94 -5.32
CA GLU A 83 15.71 -12.31 -6.65
C GLU A 83 14.41 -11.52 -6.94
N ILE A 84 13.25 -12.09 -6.63
CA ILE A 84 11.96 -11.41 -6.77
C ILE A 84 11.90 -10.16 -5.88
N ALA A 85 12.27 -10.29 -4.60
CA ALA A 85 12.25 -9.17 -3.65
C ALA A 85 13.20 -8.04 -4.08
N GLN A 86 14.38 -8.39 -4.60
CA GLN A 86 15.36 -7.45 -5.13
C GLN A 86 14.83 -6.74 -6.39
N GLY A 87 14.17 -7.49 -7.28
CA GLY A 87 13.50 -6.94 -8.47
C GLY A 87 12.42 -5.92 -8.10
N HIS A 88 11.59 -6.23 -7.10
CA HIS A 88 10.61 -5.28 -6.57
C HIS A 88 11.26 -4.03 -6.00
N TYR A 89 12.27 -4.18 -5.13
CA TYR A 89 12.94 -3.04 -4.53
C TYR A 89 13.51 -2.10 -5.59
N ASN A 90 14.29 -2.65 -6.52
CA ASN A 90 14.94 -1.87 -7.57
C ASN A 90 13.93 -1.10 -8.42
N HIS A 91 12.82 -1.74 -8.81
CA HIS A 91 11.80 -1.11 -9.65
C HIS A 91 11.02 -0.03 -8.89
N TRP A 92 10.44 -0.40 -7.75
CA TRP A 92 9.48 0.45 -7.04
C TRP A 92 10.16 1.59 -6.28
N PHE A 93 11.33 1.36 -5.69
CA PHE A 93 12.09 2.41 -5.03
C PHE A 93 12.57 3.47 -6.03
N GLN A 94 13.06 3.05 -7.19
CA GLN A 94 13.47 3.98 -8.24
C GLN A 94 12.28 4.75 -8.82
N SER A 95 11.16 4.07 -9.08
CA SER A 95 9.93 4.74 -9.52
C SER A 95 9.43 5.79 -8.52
N ALA A 96 9.50 5.50 -7.21
CA ALA A 96 9.14 6.47 -6.17
C ALA A 96 10.04 7.72 -6.20
N LYS A 97 11.35 7.54 -6.42
CA LYS A 97 12.30 8.66 -6.56
C LYS A 97 12.02 9.51 -7.79
N GLU A 98 11.65 8.92 -8.92
CA GLU A 98 11.26 9.68 -10.12
C GLU A 98 10.05 10.58 -9.86
N PHE A 99 9.04 10.08 -9.14
CA PHE A 99 7.92 10.91 -8.70
C PHE A 99 8.34 12.04 -7.76
N GLN A 100 9.31 11.79 -6.88
CA GLN A 100 9.88 12.82 -6.02
C GLN A 100 10.62 13.90 -6.83
N GLU A 101 11.37 13.52 -7.86
CA GLU A 101 12.01 14.46 -8.78
C GLU A 101 10.98 15.33 -9.52
N PHE A 102 9.86 14.73 -9.96
CA PHE A 102 8.77 15.49 -10.58
C PHE A 102 8.05 16.41 -9.59
N PHE A 103 7.92 16.01 -8.33
CA PHE A 103 7.44 16.89 -7.26
C PHE A 103 8.32 18.13 -7.13
N GLU A 104 9.64 17.97 -7.01
CA GLU A 104 10.58 19.09 -6.88
C GLU A 104 10.50 20.01 -8.10
N LEU A 105 10.46 19.44 -9.31
CA LEU A 105 10.28 20.23 -10.53
C LEU A 105 8.95 21.01 -10.52
N ALA A 106 7.84 20.38 -10.11
CA ALA A 106 6.55 21.04 -10.02
C ALA A 106 6.55 22.20 -9.01
N ILE A 107 7.24 22.04 -7.86
CA ILE A 107 7.44 23.12 -6.89
C ILE A 107 8.21 24.29 -7.52
N THR A 108 9.32 24.04 -8.20
CA THR A 108 10.10 25.13 -8.83
C THR A 108 9.34 25.89 -9.91
N LYS A 109 8.34 25.25 -10.54
CA LYS A 109 7.45 25.87 -11.53
C LYS A 109 6.22 26.54 -10.92
N GLY A 110 6.01 26.44 -9.61
CA GLY A 110 4.80 26.94 -8.94
C GLY A 110 3.55 26.11 -9.22
N TYR A 111 3.69 24.88 -9.72
CA TYR A 111 2.56 24.00 -10.03
C TYR A 111 2.12 23.22 -8.78
N ILE A 112 1.63 23.94 -7.77
CA ILE A 112 1.35 23.44 -6.42
C ILE A 112 0.43 22.21 -6.42
N ASN A 113 -0.67 22.21 -7.18
CA ASN A 113 -1.58 21.06 -7.26
C ASN A 113 -0.93 19.84 -7.93
N LYS A 114 -0.11 20.09 -8.97
CA LYS A 114 0.66 19.03 -9.63
C LYS A 114 1.71 18.45 -8.69
N ALA A 115 2.40 19.30 -7.93
CA ALA A 115 3.35 18.88 -6.91
C ALA A 115 2.67 17.96 -5.87
N ALA A 116 1.49 18.34 -5.37
CA ALA A 116 0.74 17.49 -4.45
C ALA A 116 0.40 16.11 -5.03
N PHE A 117 0.05 16.04 -6.32
CA PHE A 117 -0.22 14.80 -7.01
C PHE A 117 1.04 13.92 -7.14
N GLU A 118 2.17 14.49 -7.57
CA GLU A 118 3.42 13.73 -7.69
C GLU A 118 3.92 13.24 -6.31
N LEU A 119 3.75 14.06 -5.27
CA LEU A 119 4.11 13.68 -3.90
C LEU A 119 3.23 12.54 -3.37
N HIS A 120 1.94 12.51 -3.73
CA HIS A 120 1.06 11.38 -3.44
C HIS A 120 1.58 10.11 -4.10
N GLN A 121 1.91 10.18 -5.40
CA GLN A 121 2.42 9.04 -6.16
C GLN A 121 3.74 8.51 -5.57
N ALA A 122 4.68 9.40 -5.22
CA ALA A 122 5.92 9.01 -4.55
C ALA A 122 5.62 8.25 -3.25
N THR A 123 4.72 8.78 -2.42
CA THR A 123 4.30 8.15 -1.16
C THR A 123 3.71 6.76 -1.37
N GLU A 124 2.78 6.61 -2.33
CA GLU A 124 2.16 5.33 -2.67
C GLU A 124 3.22 4.32 -3.14
N ARG A 125 4.15 4.74 -3.99
CA ARG A 125 5.22 3.88 -4.53
C ARG A 125 6.21 3.42 -3.45
N PHE A 126 6.51 4.27 -2.47
CA PHE A 126 7.35 3.86 -1.33
C PHE A 126 6.68 2.79 -0.46
N TYR A 127 5.38 2.92 -0.17
CA TYR A 127 4.65 1.85 0.51
C TYR A 127 4.54 0.59 -0.34
N ALA A 128 4.30 0.73 -1.65
CA ALA A 128 4.26 -0.41 -2.56
C ALA A 128 5.59 -1.17 -2.62
N CYS A 129 6.71 -0.43 -2.67
CA CYS A 129 8.06 -0.99 -2.58
C CYS A 129 8.22 -1.86 -1.32
N THR A 130 7.85 -1.31 -0.16
CA THR A 130 7.93 -2.04 1.11
C THR A 130 7.11 -3.32 1.07
N LEU A 131 5.83 -3.24 0.72
CA LEU A 131 4.93 -4.38 0.75
C LEU A 131 5.36 -5.47 -0.23
N LEU A 132 5.77 -5.11 -1.44
CA LEU A 132 6.21 -6.06 -2.45
C LEU A 132 7.56 -6.70 -2.10
N THR A 133 8.53 -5.94 -1.59
CA THR A 133 9.83 -6.49 -1.20
C THR A 133 9.71 -7.42 0.01
N LEU A 134 8.83 -7.12 0.96
CA LEU A 134 8.70 -7.91 2.19
C LEU A 134 7.73 -9.08 2.03
N THR A 135 6.64 -8.91 1.28
CA THR A 135 5.50 -9.86 1.28
C THR A 135 5.15 -10.39 -0.12
N ASN A 136 5.83 -9.92 -1.17
CA ASN A 136 5.46 -10.09 -2.59
C ASN A 136 4.10 -9.50 -2.96
N TYR A 137 3.35 -8.94 -2.02
CA TYR A 137 1.95 -8.63 -2.21
C TYR A 137 1.68 -7.14 -2.13
N LEU A 138 0.92 -6.63 -3.09
CA LEU A 138 0.37 -5.28 -3.07
C LEU A 138 -1.16 -5.35 -3.07
N PRO A 139 -1.83 -4.87 -2.00
CA PRO A 139 -3.28 -4.74 -2.00
C PRO A 139 -3.75 -3.78 -3.10
N LYS A 140 -4.91 -4.08 -3.71
CA LYS A 140 -5.55 -3.21 -4.71
C LYS A 140 -6.19 -1.97 -4.05
N THR A 141 -5.37 -1.04 -3.56
CA THR A 141 -5.84 0.22 -2.96
C THR A 141 -4.85 1.37 -3.16
N HIS A 142 -5.37 2.56 -3.40
CA HIS A 142 -4.59 3.81 -3.44
C HIS A 142 -4.70 4.61 -2.13
N ASN A 143 -5.28 4.02 -1.08
CA ASN A 143 -5.46 4.71 0.19
C ASN A 143 -4.17 4.66 1.02
N LEU A 144 -3.46 5.79 1.09
CA LEU A 144 -2.21 5.93 1.85
C LEU A 144 -2.33 5.54 3.33
N GLU A 145 -3.49 5.71 3.97
CA GLU A 145 -3.67 5.31 5.37
C GLU A 145 -3.74 3.79 5.50
N LYS A 146 -4.39 3.10 4.55
CA LYS A 146 -4.39 1.62 4.51
C LYS A 146 -3.00 1.09 4.21
N LEU A 147 -2.31 1.66 3.23
CA LEU A 147 -0.94 1.28 2.87
C LEU A 147 0.04 1.47 4.03
N LYS A 148 -0.06 2.60 4.75
CA LYS A 148 0.69 2.85 5.98
C LYS A 148 0.44 1.75 7.02
N LYS A 149 -0.83 1.40 7.28
CA LYS A 149 -1.19 0.34 8.24
C LYS A 149 -0.59 -1.01 7.84
N TYR A 150 -0.70 -1.40 6.58
CA TYR A 150 -0.10 -2.65 6.09
C TYR A 150 1.42 -2.67 6.23
N CYS A 151 2.10 -1.54 6.01
CA CYS A 151 3.54 -1.46 6.25
C CYS A 151 3.87 -1.52 7.75
N ALA A 152 3.06 -0.88 8.60
CA ALA A 152 3.21 -0.93 10.05
C ALA A 152 3.00 -2.33 10.64
N ASP A 153 2.18 -3.16 9.99
CA ASP A 153 2.03 -4.58 10.34
C ASP A 153 3.30 -5.41 10.03
N GLN A 154 4.17 -4.91 9.13
CA GLN A 154 5.46 -5.56 8.83
C GLN A 154 6.60 -4.99 9.69
N ASP A 155 6.63 -3.67 9.90
CA ASP A 155 7.59 -2.99 10.78
C ASP A 155 6.92 -1.78 11.47
N LEU A 156 6.89 -1.80 12.81
CA LEU A 156 6.22 -0.78 13.61
C LEU A 156 6.73 0.65 13.37
N ALA A 157 7.96 0.83 12.87
CA ALA A 157 8.50 2.15 12.55
C ALA A 157 7.67 2.92 11.51
N PHE A 158 6.91 2.22 10.65
CA PHE A 158 5.99 2.88 9.72
C PHE A 158 4.81 3.56 10.41
N ALA A 159 4.48 3.21 11.66
CA ALA A 159 3.40 3.83 12.41
C ALA A 159 3.67 5.32 12.69
N ASP A 160 4.95 5.71 12.78
CA ASP A 160 5.38 7.07 13.11
C ASP A 160 5.43 8.03 11.90
N ILE A 161 5.34 7.50 10.68
CA ILE A 161 5.35 8.31 9.45
C ILE A 161 4.02 9.06 9.27
N PHE A 162 4.04 10.36 8.93
CA PHE A 162 2.85 11.22 8.92
C PHE A 162 2.13 11.23 10.29
N PRO A 163 2.71 11.89 11.31
CA PRO A 163 2.08 12.02 12.61
C PRO A 163 0.74 12.77 12.48
N MET A 164 -0.22 12.41 13.35
CA MET A 164 -1.59 12.97 13.37
C MET A 164 -1.88 13.73 14.67
N ASP A 165 -0.83 14.15 15.35
CA ASP A 165 -0.82 14.83 16.64
C ASP A 165 -1.49 16.21 16.60
N ASP A 166 -1.18 17.04 15.60
CA ASP A 166 -1.76 18.37 15.47
C ASP A 166 -2.80 18.52 14.34
N LYS A 167 -3.46 19.68 14.30
CA LYS A 167 -4.50 19.99 13.29
C LYS A 167 -3.91 20.25 11.90
N PHE A 168 -2.73 20.84 11.83
CA PHE A 168 -2.03 21.15 10.58
C PHE A 168 -1.60 19.85 9.90
N HIS A 169 -0.90 18.95 10.60
CA HIS A 169 -0.47 17.64 10.10
C HIS A 169 -1.65 16.82 9.56
N ARG A 170 -2.73 16.73 10.33
CA ARG A 170 -3.96 16.04 9.92
C ARG A 170 -4.58 16.63 8.65
N ARG A 171 -4.60 17.96 8.53
CA ARG A 171 -5.13 18.64 7.34
C ARG A 171 -4.25 18.41 6.13
N SER A 172 -2.93 18.54 6.29
CA SER A 172 -1.93 18.32 5.24
C SER A 172 -2.04 16.90 4.69
N PHE A 173 -2.08 15.88 5.56
CA PHE A 173 -2.17 14.49 5.11
C PHE A 173 -3.49 14.20 4.38
N ARG A 174 -4.62 14.74 4.86
CA ARG A 174 -5.90 14.61 4.14
C ARG A 174 -5.87 15.26 2.76
N ARG A 175 -5.18 16.41 2.61
CA ARG A 175 -4.98 17.07 1.31
C ARG A 175 -4.12 16.19 0.40
N LEU A 176 -3.03 15.62 0.91
CA LEU A 176 -2.20 14.65 0.17
C LEU A 176 -3.02 13.46 -0.32
N GLN A 177 -3.82 12.83 0.54
CA GLN A 177 -4.68 11.70 0.14
C GLN A 177 -5.65 12.07 -0.98
N ARG A 178 -6.27 13.25 -0.90
CA ARG A 178 -7.20 13.74 -1.92
C ARG A 178 -6.53 14.12 -3.23
N ALA A 179 -5.24 14.47 -3.21
CA ALA A 179 -4.50 14.92 -4.39
C ALA A 179 -4.53 13.92 -5.55
N TYR A 180 -4.60 12.61 -5.28
CA TYR A 180 -4.67 11.57 -6.31
C TYR A 180 -5.82 11.78 -7.32
N ILE A 181 -6.97 12.23 -6.83
CA ILE A 181 -8.16 12.50 -7.65
C ILE A 181 -8.32 14.01 -7.83
N ASP A 182 -8.40 14.75 -6.74
CA ASP A 182 -8.90 16.12 -6.73
C ASP A 182 -7.94 17.09 -7.41
N ALA A 183 -6.62 16.88 -7.31
CA ALA A 183 -5.64 17.82 -7.87
C ALA A 183 -5.69 17.94 -9.40
N ARG A 184 -6.29 16.94 -10.08
CA ARG A 184 -6.46 16.90 -11.54
C ARG A 184 -7.85 17.32 -12.01
N TYR A 185 -8.86 17.10 -11.18
CA TYR A 185 -10.26 17.18 -11.61
C TYR A 185 -11.09 18.23 -10.85
N SER A 186 -10.65 18.68 -9.68
CA SER A 186 -11.39 19.61 -8.84
C SER A 186 -10.83 21.02 -8.93
N MET A 187 -11.68 21.97 -9.33
CA MET A 187 -11.36 23.41 -9.27
C MET A 187 -11.25 23.94 -7.84
N HIS A 188 -11.72 23.17 -6.85
CA HIS A 188 -11.73 23.54 -5.43
C HIS A 188 -10.65 22.82 -4.61
N TYR A 189 -9.74 22.10 -5.27
CA TYR A 189 -8.59 21.52 -4.58
C TYR A 189 -7.57 22.62 -4.24
N GLU A 190 -7.32 22.77 -2.95
CA GLU A 190 -6.38 23.74 -2.42
C GLU A 190 -5.42 23.07 -1.44
N ILE A 191 -4.13 23.38 -1.62
CA ILE A 191 -3.04 23.03 -0.71
C ILE A 191 -2.03 24.17 -0.74
N THR A 192 -1.41 24.45 0.39
CA THR A 192 -0.44 25.53 0.53
C THR A 192 0.99 25.02 0.34
N GLU A 193 1.92 25.92 -0.01
CA GLU A 193 3.35 25.57 -0.07
C GLU A 193 3.90 25.12 1.30
N GLU A 194 3.40 25.70 2.39
CA GLU A 194 3.76 25.30 3.75
C GLU A 194 3.37 23.84 4.03
N GLU A 195 2.15 23.45 3.66
CA GLU A 195 1.69 22.07 3.79
C GLU A 195 2.49 21.11 2.90
N LEU A 196 2.81 21.51 1.66
CA LEU A 196 3.65 20.69 0.76
C LEU A 196 5.07 20.51 1.30
N ARG A 197 5.68 21.56 1.85
CA ARG A 197 7.02 21.47 2.45
C ARG A 197 7.03 20.52 3.65
N TYR A 198 6.01 20.58 4.49
CA TYR A 198 5.83 19.62 5.58
C TYR A 198 5.70 18.18 5.04
N LEU A 199 4.80 17.96 4.09
CA LEU A 199 4.57 16.64 3.52
C LEU A 199 5.81 16.07 2.82
N ALA A 200 6.59 16.91 2.13
CA ALA A 200 7.84 16.50 1.51
C ALA A 200 8.86 16.00 2.54
N GLY A 201 8.95 16.66 3.71
CA GLY A 201 9.77 16.19 4.82
C GLY A 201 9.33 14.83 5.35
N GLU A 202 8.02 14.57 5.44
CA GLU A 202 7.50 13.25 5.84
C GLU A 202 7.75 12.17 4.79
N VAL A 203 7.68 12.52 3.49
CA VAL A 203 8.00 11.58 2.40
C VAL A 203 9.49 11.24 2.36
N GLU A 204 10.38 12.19 2.68
CA GLU A 204 11.82 11.88 2.79
C GLU A 204 12.10 10.92 3.96
N LYS A 205 11.47 11.12 5.13
CA LYS A 205 11.54 10.16 6.24
C LYS A 205 11.01 8.78 5.83
N LEU A 206 9.91 8.74 5.08
CA LEU A 206 9.36 7.48 4.56
C LEU A 206 10.36 6.79 3.63
N LYS A 207 11.00 7.53 2.71
CA LYS A 207 12.01 6.99 1.79
C LYS A 207 13.20 6.39 2.55
N GLU A 208 13.74 7.09 3.54
CA GLU A 208 14.84 6.59 4.38
C GLU A 208 14.42 5.30 5.13
N LEU A 209 13.20 5.28 5.66
CA LEU A 209 12.66 4.11 6.34
C LEU A 209 12.51 2.92 5.39
N VAL A 210 11.95 3.13 4.19
CA VAL A 210 11.77 2.09 3.16
C VAL A 210 13.11 1.53 2.73
N GLU A 211 14.09 2.38 2.43
CA GLU A 211 15.44 1.95 2.07
C GLU A 211 16.04 1.06 3.14
N ARG A 212 16.02 1.51 4.40
CA ARG A 212 16.55 0.74 5.53
C ARG A 212 15.87 -0.61 5.69
N VAL A 213 14.54 -0.64 5.74
CA VAL A 213 13.77 -1.87 5.99
C VAL A 213 13.92 -2.86 4.84
N CYS A 214 13.82 -2.40 3.60
CA CYS A 214 13.98 -3.25 2.42
C CYS A 214 15.40 -3.78 2.30
N LEU A 215 16.43 -2.96 2.53
CA LEU A 215 17.83 -3.43 2.45
C LEU A 215 18.15 -4.46 3.53
N VAL A 216 17.63 -4.31 4.75
CA VAL A 216 17.75 -5.35 5.79
C VAL A 216 17.12 -6.67 5.31
N ARG A 217 15.91 -6.62 4.73
CA ARG A 217 15.23 -7.81 4.18
C ARG A 217 16.00 -8.50 3.06
N LEU A 218 16.76 -7.73 2.27
CA LEU A 218 17.54 -8.22 1.12
C LEU A 218 18.94 -8.73 1.50
N GLN A 219 19.43 -8.42 2.70
CA GLN A 219 20.74 -8.87 3.19
C GLN A 219 20.69 -10.23 3.90
N GLY A 220 19.49 -10.72 4.23
CA GLY A 220 19.28 -11.97 4.97
C GLY A 220 18.93 -11.73 6.42
#